data_AF-A0A353XSF3-F1
#
_entry.id   AF-A0A353XSF3-F1
#
_cell.length_a   1.000
_cell.length_b   1.000
_cell.length_c   1.000
_cell.angle_alpha   90.00
_cell.angle_beta   90.00
_cell.angle_gamma   90.00
#
_symmetry.space_group_name_H-M   'P 1'
#
loop_
_entity.id
_entity.type
_entity.pdbx_description
1 polymer ?
#
loop_
_entity_poly.entity_id
_entity_poly.type
_entity_poly.pdbx_seq_one_letter_code
_entity_poly.pdbx_strand_id
1 'polypeptide(L)'
;MTTSTVNEKTVPFYTPLLETDTLIKPYALMDLDDTLFQTQRKIDAWQLPTSERDQLVCASVDKQGQPLSFMTGRQQILFNWLLSSTELIVVTARDTQEVQRVKLPFNSWQVLTHGAVILQPDGKVLQAWQAKVAEVLQPLQDKIMLLANKIEAYNDTKDNCLKLAIHSDNFQPAQDGLDSSEAIENANGLQSPNSESLASPLQIYLAVKHKQKDHQALQDFAQWLKADQPDLTDDFYIHINANNLAILPHTVHKKHAVAFLLDSYLDQSRPSFGFGDSLADLPFLQLLDWYGTPNHGQLHEKISEL
;
A
#
# COMPACT_ATOMS: atom_id res chain seq x y z
N MET A 1 14.09 10.80 -63.27
CA MET A 1 13.02 10.02 -62.60
C MET A 1 13.49 9.73 -61.19
N THR A 2 13.05 10.52 -60.22
CA THR A 2 13.34 10.33 -58.79
C THR A 2 12.00 10.18 -58.11
N THR A 3 11.54 8.94 -57.96
CA THR A 3 10.39 8.62 -57.12
C THR A 3 10.84 8.63 -55.68
N SER A 4 10.38 9.66 -54.97
CA SER A 4 10.59 9.89 -53.55
C SER A 4 10.10 8.69 -52.74
N THR A 5 11.00 8.09 -51.97
CA THR A 5 10.67 7.16 -50.89
C THR A 5 9.86 7.92 -49.85
N VAL A 6 8.56 7.61 -49.74
CA VAL A 6 7.74 8.09 -48.63
C VAL A 6 8.30 7.47 -47.35
N ASN A 7 8.73 8.33 -46.43
CA ASN A 7 9.31 7.93 -45.16
C ASN A 7 8.18 7.32 -44.31
N GLU A 8 8.16 5.99 -44.14
CA GLU A 8 7.12 5.21 -43.44
C GLU A 8 6.94 5.54 -41.94
N LYS A 9 7.65 6.55 -41.42
CA LYS A 9 7.65 6.91 -39.98
C LYS A 9 6.46 7.76 -39.53
N THR A 10 5.46 8.04 -40.38
CA THR A 10 4.38 9.01 -40.07
C THR A 10 2.95 8.48 -40.26
N VAL A 11 2.73 7.16 -40.26
CA VAL A 11 1.38 6.59 -40.28
C VAL A 11 1.30 5.48 -39.22
N PRO A 12 0.29 5.49 -38.32
CA PRO A 12 -0.91 6.31 -38.38
C PRO A 12 -0.85 7.61 -37.56
N PHE A 13 -1.53 8.64 -38.07
CA PHE A 13 -1.98 9.78 -37.29
C PHE A 13 -2.99 9.33 -36.23
N TYR A 14 -3.26 10.19 -35.23
CA TYR A 14 -4.30 9.94 -34.22
C TYR A 14 -5.59 9.45 -34.88
N THR A 15 -6.01 8.24 -34.51
CA THR A 15 -7.26 7.64 -34.97
C THR A 15 -8.20 7.62 -33.77
N PRO A 16 -9.29 8.40 -33.77
CA PRO A 16 -10.24 8.36 -32.68
C PRO A 16 -10.89 6.98 -32.61
N LEU A 17 -11.16 6.52 -31.38
CA LEU A 17 -11.97 5.33 -31.17
C LEU A 17 -13.39 5.55 -31.72
N LEU A 18 -13.94 4.54 -32.40
CA LEU A 18 -15.33 4.53 -32.80
C LEU A 18 -16.21 4.24 -31.57
N GLU A 19 -17.48 4.66 -31.60
CA GLU A 19 -18.43 4.40 -30.49
C GLU A 19 -18.62 2.90 -30.19
N THR A 20 -18.31 2.03 -31.16
CA THR A 20 -18.37 0.56 -31.04
C THR A 20 -17.12 -0.06 -30.44
N ASP A 21 -16.02 0.69 -30.34
CA ASP A 21 -14.75 0.15 -29.84
C ASP A 21 -14.79 0.02 -28.32
N THR A 22 -14.31 -1.11 -27.81
CA THR A 22 -14.14 -1.27 -26.36
C THR A 22 -12.95 -0.42 -25.92
N LEU A 23 -13.21 0.61 -25.12
CA LEU A 23 -12.15 1.42 -24.53
C LEU A 23 -11.32 0.56 -23.57
N ILE A 24 -10.04 0.35 -23.94
CA ILE A 24 -9.08 -0.29 -23.06
C ILE A 24 -8.79 0.68 -21.91
N LYS A 25 -9.15 0.29 -20.68
CA LYS A 25 -8.94 1.11 -19.50
C LYS A 25 -7.46 1.11 -19.09
N PRO A 26 -6.83 2.26 -18.84
CA PRO A 26 -5.51 2.30 -18.23
C PRO A 26 -5.54 1.75 -16.80
N TYR A 27 -4.38 1.43 -16.26
CA TYR A 27 -4.20 1.17 -14.83
C TYR A 27 -3.97 2.49 -14.08
N ALA A 28 -4.73 2.72 -13.01
CA ALA A 28 -4.49 3.82 -12.08
C ALA A 28 -4.07 3.25 -10.72
N LEU A 29 -2.83 3.47 -10.29
CA LEU A 29 -2.34 3.02 -8.99
C LEU A 29 -2.43 4.18 -7.98
N MET A 30 -3.16 3.96 -6.90
CA MET A 30 -3.60 5.04 -6.02
C MET A 30 -3.23 4.75 -4.57
N ASP A 31 -2.37 5.59 -3.99
CA ASP A 31 -2.27 5.68 -2.53
C ASP A 31 -3.54 6.31 -1.92
N LEU A 32 -3.80 6.04 -0.64
CA LEU A 32 -5.08 6.35 0.00
C LEU A 32 -5.02 7.57 0.91
N ASP A 33 -4.42 7.41 2.08
CA ASP A 33 -4.38 8.45 3.10
C ASP A 33 -3.52 9.61 2.59
N ASP A 34 -4.03 10.83 2.72
CA ASP A 34 -3.40 12.09 2.30
C ASP A 34 -3.25 12.28 0.77
N THR A 35 -3.40 11.21 -0.01
CA THR A 35 -3.52 11.25 -1.47
C THR A 35 -4.98 11.42 -1.92
N LEU A 36 -5.83 10.45 -1.59
CA LEU A 36 -7.23 10.40 -2.02
C LEU A 36 -8.17 11.01 -0.99
N PHE A 37 -7.91 10.77 0.30
CA PHE A 37 -8.70 11.27 1.42
C PHE A 37 -7.84 11.47 2.66
N GLN A 38 -8.32 12.27 3.62
CA GLN A 38 -7.54 12.67 4.79
C GLN A 38 -8.43 12.93 6.01
N THR A 39 -7.83 13.02 7.19
CA THR A 39 -8.56 13.43 8.40
C THR A 39 -9.04 14.89 8.29
N GLN A 40 -10.14 15.25 8.96
CA GLN A 40 -10.65 16.63 9.03
C GLN A 40 -9.55 17.64 9.40
N ARG A 41 -8.75 17.33 10.42
CA ARG A 41 -7.65 18.18 10.88
C ARG A 41 -6.68 18.58 9.74
N LYS A 42 -6.43 17.68 8.80
CA LYS A 42 -5.55 17.95 7.65
C LYS A 42 -6.25 18.77 6.56
N ILE A 43 -7.55 18.57 6.36
CA ILE A 43 -8.37 19.44 5.49
C ILE A 43 -8.28 20.88 5.96
N ASP A 44 -8.45 21.10 7.27
CA ASP A 44 -8.39 22.43 7.88
C ASP A 44 -6.97 23.02 7.78
N ALA A 45 -5.94 22.20 8.06
CA ALA A 45 -4.54 22.64 8.01
C ALA A 45 -4.07 23.02 6.60
N TRP A 46 -4.43 22.24 5.59
CA TRP A 46 -4.08 22.50 4.19
C TRP A 46 -5.04 23.46 3.49
N GLN A 47 -6.11 23.89 4.17
CA GLN A 47 -7.15 24.76 3.63
C GLN A 47 -7.68 24.24 2.29
N LEU A 48 -7.91 22.92 2.20
CA LEU A 48 -8.30 22.31 0.93
C LEU A 48 -9.60 22.94 0.42
N PRO A 49 -9.70 23.19 -0.90
CA PRO A 49 -10.88 23.81 -1.49
C PRO A 49 -12.09 22.88 -1.35
N THR A 50 -12.90 23.15 -0.34
CA THR A 50 -14.21 22.55 -0.15
C THR A 50 -15.22 23.46 -0.83
N SER A 51 -16.04 22.90 -1.73
CA SER A 51 -17.11 23.65 -2.40
C SER A 51 -18.02 24.33 -1.37
N GLU A 52 -18.21 23.66 -0.22
CA GLU A 52 -18.74 24.17 1.04
C GLU A 52 -18.07 23.39 2.18
N ARG A 53 -17.67 24.05 3.29
CA ARG A 53 -16.96 23.39 4.42
C ARG A 53 -17.74 22.22 5.03
N ASP A 54 -19.06 22.20 4.84
CA ASP A 54 -19.98 21.26 5.50
C ASP A 54 -20.30 20.01 4.65
N GLN A 55 -19.78 19.89 3.42
CA GLN A 55 -20.10 18.78 2.51
C GLN A 55 -18.90 17.83 2.27
N LEU A 56 -18.37 17.27 3.36
CA LEU A 56 -17.34 16.24 3.27
C LEU A 56 -17.95 14.85 3.08
N VAL A 57 -17.32 14.06 2.22
CA VAL A 57 -17.72 12.68 1.96
C VAL A 57 -16.90 11.75 2.83
N CYS A 58 -17.55 10.96 3.68
CA CYS A 58 -16.87 9.97 4.50
C CYS A 58 -16.21 8.90 3.62
N ALA A 59 -14.89 8.79 3.71
CA ALA A 59 -14.09 7.83 2.95
C ALA A 59 -13.65 6.64 3.81
N SER A 60 -13.42 6.82 5.11
CA SER A 60 -13.13 5.71 6.03
C SER A 60 -13.65 5.96 7.44
N VAL A 61 -13.87 4.87 8.19
CA VAL A 61 -14.31 4.89 9.60
C VAL A 61 -13.25 4.34 10.55
N ASP A 62 -13.38 4.67 11.83
CA ASP A 62 -12.57 4.08 12.90
C ASP A 62 -13.09 2.69 13.33
N LYS A 63 -12.48 2.12 14.39
CA LYS A 63 -12.86 0.79 14.91
C LYS A 63 -14.28 0.77 15.53
N GLN A 64 -14.84 1.93 15.85
CA GLN A 64 -16.18 2.11 16.40
C GLN A 64 -17.20 2.44 15.30
N GLY A 65 -16.78 2.48 14.04
CA GLY A 65 -17.64 2.82 12.90
C GLY A 65 -17.90 4.32 12.74
N GLN A 66 -17.23 5.18 13.50
CA GLN A 66 -17.37 6.63 13.37
C GLN A 66 -16.52 7.16 12.20
N PRO A 67 -16.98 8.19 11.47
CA PRO A 67 -16.20 8.80 10.39
C PRO A 67 -14.81 9.26 10.85
N LEU A 68 -13.77 8.89 10.11
CA LEU A 68 -12.37 9.15 10.45
C LEU A 68 -11.65 9.97 9.36
N SER A 69 -11.86 9.62 8.10
CA SER A 69 -11.21 10.27 6.96
C SER A 69 -12.25 10.62 5.89
N PHE A 70 -11.99 11.72 5.19
CA PHE A 70 -12.95 12.37 4.32
C PHE A 70 -12.32 12.76 2.98
N MET A 71 -13.16 12.78 1.94
CA MET A 71 -12.88 13.44 0.67
C MET A 71 -13.59 14.79 0.62
N THR A 72 -12.92 15.79 0.03
CA THR A 72 -13.60 17.00 -0.47
C THR A 72 -14.47 16.64 -1.68
N GLY A 73 -15.41 17.51 -2.06
CA GLY A 73 -16.20 17.32 -3.28
C GLY A 73 -15.34 17.19 -4.55
N ARG A 74 -14.20 17.87 -4.62
CA ARG A 74 -13.24 17.73 -5.73
C ARG A 74 -12.57 16.36 -5.76
N GLN A 75 -12.15 15.85 -4.60
CA GLN A 75 -11.60 14.49 -4.47
C GLN A 75 -12.64 13.43 -4.83
N GLN A 76 -13.90 13.61 -4.44
CA GLN A 76 -14.99 12.70 -4.83
C GLN A 76 -15.18 12.66 -6.35
N ILE A 77 -15.17 13.81 -7.03
CA ILE A 77 -15.29 13.87 -8.49
C ILE A 77 -14.12 13.14 -9.16
N LEU A 78 -12.88 13.40 -8.70
CA LEU A 78 -11.69 12.72 -9.20
C LEU A 78 -11.79 11.20 -9.00
N PHE A 79 -12.19 10.75 -7.81
CA PHE A 79 -12.38 9.33 -7.50
C PHE A 79 -13.40 8.67 -8.42
N ASN A 80 -14.57 9.29 -8.60
CA ASN A 80 -15.62 8.76 -9.47
C ASN A 80 -15.16 8.64 -10.92
N TRP A 81 -14.40 9.62 -11.41
CA TRP A 81 -13.82 9.56 -12.75
C TRP A 81 -12.79 8.42 -12.87
N LEU A 82 -11.85 8.29 -11.92
CA LEU A 82 -10.86 7.21 -11.91
C LEU A 82 -11.53 5.84 -11.87
N LEU A 83 -12.46 5.64 -10.93
CA LEU A 83 -13.18 4.38 -10.77
C LEU A 83 -13.95 3.97 -12.04
N SER A 84 -14.51 4.95 -12.76
CA SER A 84 -15.29 4.68 -13.98
C SER A 84 -14.41 4.43 -15.21
N SER A 85 -13.30 5.15 -15.32
CA SER A 85 -12.49 5.21 -16.55
C SER A 85 -11.22 4.37 -16.54
N THR A 86 -10.82 3.84 -15.38
CA THR A 86 -9.58 3.08 -15.19
C THR A 86 -9.86 1.73 -14.56
N GLU A 87 -8.84 0.88 -14.55
CA GLU A 87 -8.74 -0.17 -13.55
C GLU A 87 -7.94 0.37 -12.35
N LEU A 88 -8.68 0.75 -11.30
CA LEU A 88 -8.14 1.44 -10.13
C LEU A 88 -7.58 0.43 -9.12
N ILE A 89 -6.25 0.43 -8.98
CA ILE A 89 -5.48 -0.43 -8.09
C ILE A 89 -5.07 0.37 -6.85
N VAL A 90 -5.40 -0.14 -5.67
CA VAL A 90 -5.04 0.52 -4.40
C VAL A 90 -3.59 0.17 -4.03
N VAL A 91 -2.82 1.14 -3.55
CA VAL A 91 -1.45 0.91 -3.04
C VAL A 91 -1.24 1.63 -1.70
N THR A 92 -1.48 0.94 -0.59
CA THR A 92 -1.58 1.57 0.74
C THR A 92 -0.71 0.92 1.81
N ALA A 93 -0.38 1.71 2.83
CA ALA A 93 0.21 1.25 4.09
C ALA A 93 -0.80 0.46 4.96
N ARG A 94 -2.11 0.71 4.79
CA ARG A 94 -3.17 0.07 5.57
C ARG A 94 -3.10 -1.45 5.45
N ASP A 95 -3.26 -2.14 6.57
CA ASP A 95 -3.33 -3.60 6.60
C ASP A 95 -4.68 -4.14 6.11
N THR A 96 -4.78 -5.47 6.03
CA THR A 96 -5.97 -6.21 5.58
C THR A 96 -7.23 -5.93 6.40
N GLN A 97 -7.10 -5.50 7.66
CA GLN A 97 -8.23 -5.09 8.51
C GLN A 97 -8.51 -3.59 8.40
N GLU A 98 -7.49 -2.75 8.23
CA GLU A 98 -7.64 -1.31 8.10
C GLU A 98 -8.28 -0.88 6.78
N VAL A 99 -8.00 -1.60 5.70
CA VAL A 99 -8.61 -1.32 4.39
C VAL A 99 -10.12 -1.59 4.40
N GLN A 100 -10.61 -2.57 5.16
CA GLN A 100 -12.04 -2.89 5.28
C GLN A 100 -12.89 -1.76 5.88
N ARG A 101 -12.22 -0.80 6.54
CA ARG A 101 -12.89 0.39 7.08
C ARG A 101 -12.99 1.53 6.08
N VAL A 102 -12.35 1.42 4.92
CA VAL A 102 -12.55 2.33 3.78
C VAL A 102 -13.90 2.00 3.13
N LYS A 103 -14.69 3.04 2.85
CA LYS A 103 -16.06 2.93 2.32
C LYS A 103 -16.14 3.08 0.80
N LEU A 104 -14.97 3.12 0.15
CA LEU A 104 -14.84 3.25 -1.30
C LEU A 104 -14.87 1.85 -1.96
N PRO A 105 -15.56 1.68 -3.10
CA PRO A 105 -15.75 0.39 -3.74
C PRO A 105 -14.52 -0.03 -4.57
N PHE A 106 -13.45 -0.48 -3.92
CA PHE A 106 -12.30 -1.05 -4.62
C PHE A 106 -12.60 -2.48 -5.08
N ASN A 107 -12.63 -2.70 -6.40
CA ASN A 107 -13.03 -3.94 -7.04
C ASN A 107 -11.94 -4.56 -7.96
N SER A 108 -10.73 -4.00 -7.93
CA SER A 108 -9.55 -4.53 -8.62
C SER A 108 -8.48 -4.94 -7.59
N TRP A 109 -7.24 -5.12 -8.05
CA TRP A 109 -6.06 -5.42 -7.24
C TRP A 109 -5.85 -4.39 -6.12
N GLN A 110 -5.37 -4.86 -4.97
CA GLN A 110 -5.02 -4.00 -3.85
C GLN A 110 -3.69 -4.44 -3.26
N VAL A 111 -2.72 -3.53 -3.23
CA VAL A 111 -1.45 -3.66 -2.51
C VAL A 111 -1.62 -3.05 -1.13
N LEU A 112 -1.50 -3.86 -0.09
CA LEU A 112 -1.77 -3.53 1.31
C LEU A 112 -0.53 -3.74 2.19
N THR A 113 -0.60 -3.31 3.44
CA THR A 113 0.42 -3.57 4.48
C THR A 113 1.82 -3.16 3.99
N HIS A 114 1.93 -1.94 3.46
CA HIS A 114 3.17 -1.41 2.88
C HIS A 114 3.75 -2.24 1.72
N GLY A 115 2.97 -3.12 1.09
CA GLY A 115 3.43 -4.03 0.04
C GLY A 115 3.58 -5.49 0.47
N ALA A 116 3.38 -5.83 1.75
CA ALA A 116 3.47 -7.21 2.20
C ALA A 116 2.31 -8.10 1.70
N VAL A 117 1.16 -7.51 1.37
CA VAL A 117 -0.04 -8.24 0.96
C VAL A 117 -0.57 -7.70 -0.36
N ILE A 118 -0.98 -8.62 -1.24
CA ILE A 118 -1.73 -8.29 -2.46
C ILE A 118 -3.07 -9.01 -2.38
N LEU A 119 -4.17 -8.28 -2.58
CA LEU A 119 -5.50 -8.85 -2.83
C LEU A 119 -5.79 -8.84 -4.33
N GLN A 120 -6.39 -9.93 -4.78
CA GLN A 120 -6.93 -10.09 -6.12
C GLN A 120 -8.28 -9.35 -6.25
N PRO A 121 -8.78 -9.12 -7.48
CA PRO A 121 -10.10 -8.51 -7.70
C PRO A 121 -11.26 -9.23 -7.00
N ASP A 122 -11.14 -10.55 -6.75
CA ASP A 122 -12.14 -11.34 -6.01
C ASP A 122 -12.03 -11.19 -4.48
N GLY A 123 -11.10 -10.37 -4.00
CA GLY A 123 -10.82 -10.11 -2.58
C GLY A 123 -9.92 -11.14 -1.90
N LYS A 124 -9.47 -12.20 -2.59
CA LYS A 124 -8.56 -13.20 -2.01
C LYS A 124 -7.12 -12.72 -2.02
N VAL A 125 -6.35 -13.13 -1.02
CA VAL A 125 -4.90 -12.91 -0.99
C VAL A 125 -4.23 -13.64 -2.16
N LEU A 126 -3.31 -12.96 -2.85
CA LEU A 126 -2.51 -13.53 -3.92
C LEU A 126 -1.39 -14.41 -3.33
N GLN A 127 -1.63 -15.72 -3.31
CA GLN A 127 -0.75 -16.72 -2.67
C GLN A 127 0.69 -16.69 -3.20
N ALA A 128 0.88 -16.51 -4.51
CA ALA A 128 2.21 -16.45 -5.12
C ALA A 128 3.08 -15.29 -4.58
N TRP A 129 2.46 -14.14 -4.28
CA TRP A 129 3.15 -13.02 -3.62
C TRP A 129 3.39 -13.31 -2.14
N GLN A 130 2.35 -13.85 -1.48
CA GLN A 130 2.38 -14.18 -0.05
C GLN A 130 3.55 -15.14 0.27
N ALA A 131 3.76 -16.16 -0.55
CA ALA A 131 4.87 -17.09 -0.41
C ALA A 131 6.25 -16.42 -0.52
N LYS A 132 6.45 -15.53 -1.50
CA LYS A 132 7.71 -14.78 -1.67
C LYS A 132 8.01 -13.90 -0.46
N VAL A 133 7.00 -13.19 0.03
CA VAL A 133 7.15 -12.34 1.21
C VAL A 133 7.45 -13.19 2.45
N ALA A 134 6.77 -14.32 2.61
CA ALA A 134 7.01 -15.24 3.72
C ALA A 134 8.44 -15.80 3.72
N GLU A 135 8.95 -16.24 2.57
CA GLU A 135 10.31 -16.78 2.41
C GLU A 135 11.38 -15.79 2.89
N VAL A 136 11.21 -14.50 2.57
CA VAL A 136 12.15 -13.45 2.98
C VAL A 136 11.95 -13.02 4.43
N LEU A 137 10.72 -13.05 4.94
CA LEU A 137 10.42 -12.66 6.33
C LEU A 137 10.77 -13.73 7.36
N GLN A 138 10.69 -15.01 7.01
CA GLN A 138 11.03 -16.13 7.90
C GLN A 138 12.40 -15.97 8.60
N PRO A 139 13.52 -15.73 7.90
CA PRO A 139 14.81 -15.54 8.56
C PRO A 139 14.93 -14.26 9.39
N LEU A 140 13.97 -13.33 9.26
CA LEU A 140 13.97 -12.05 9.98
C LEU A 140 13.15 -12.07 11.28
N GLN A 141 12.43 -13.15 11.58
CA GLN A 141 11.50 -13.18 12.73
C GLN A 141 12.22 -12.95 14.06
N ASP A 142 13.38 -13.59 14.28
CA ASP A 142 14.19 -13.39 15.48
C ASP A 142 14.69 -11.94 15.59
N LYS A 143 15.09 -11.33 14.47
CA LYS A 143 15.52 -9.91 14.44
C LYS A 143 14.37 -8.97 14.76
N ILE A 144 13.18 -9.21 14.21
CA ILE A 144 11.98 -8.41 14.51
C ILE A 144 11.64 -8.50 16.01
N MET A 145 11.69 -9.69 16.59
CA MET A 145 11.43 -9.88 18.02
C MET A 145 12.50 -9.24 18.91
N LEU A 146 13.77 -9.33 18.52
CA LEU A 146 14.86 -8.61 19.19
C LEU A 146 14.62 -7.10 19.18
N LEU A 147 14.24 -6.54 18.04
CA LEU A 147 13.93 -5.12 17.91
C LEU A 147 12.72 -4.74 18.77
N ALA A 148 11.65 -5.54 18.77
CA ALA A 148 10.49 -5.31 19.64
C ALA A 148 10.89 -5.22 21.13
N ASN A 149 11.70 -6.18 21.60
CA ASN A 149 12.19 -6.19 22.98
C ASN A 149 13.06 -4.96 23.30
N LYS A 150 13.91 -4.51 22.36
CA LYS A 150 14.71 -3.29 22.52
C LYS A 150 13.84 -2.05 22.62
N ILE A 151 12.75 -1.98 21.86
CA ILE A 151 11.79 -0.87 21.91
C ILE A 151 11.10 -0.83 23.27
N GLU A 152 10.66 -1.98 23.78
CA GLU A 152 10.05 -2.06 25.11
C GLU A 152 11.02 -1.65 26.21
N ALA A 153 12.26 -2.16 26.18
CA ALA A 153 13.31 -1.77 27.11
C ALA A 153 13.62 -0.27 27.07
N TYR A 154 13.68 0.34 25.87
CA TYR A 154 13.80 1.79 25.73
C TYR A 154 12.61 2.51 26.36
N ASN A 155 11.40 2.03 26.08
CA ASN A 155 10.15 2.63 26.56
C ASN A 155 10.05 2.63 28.09
N ASP A 156 10.54 1.58 28.75
CA ASP A 156 10.60 1.48 30.21
C ASP A 156 11.47 2.57 30.84
N THR A 157 12.52 3.02 30.14
CA THR A 157 13.38 4.12 30.58
C THR A 157 12.81 5.52 30.31
N LYS A 158 11.70 5.61 29.59
CA LYS A 158 11.08 6.86 29.09
C LYS A 158 9.63 7.02 29.54
N ASP A 159 9.32 6.60 30.77
CA ASP A 159 7.98 6.68 31.36
C ASP A 159 6.88 6.03 30.49
N ASN A 160 7.23 5.00 29.73
CA ASN A 160 6.32 4.32 28.81
C ASN A 160 5.66 5.29 27.80
N CYS A 161 6.38 6.29 27.30
CA CYS A 161 5.83 7.33 26.41
C CYS A 161 5.50 6.83 25.00
N LEU A 162 6.10 5.70 24.57
CA LEU A 162 5.86 5.04 23.29
C LEU A 162 4.75 3.99 23.38
N LYS A 163 4.13 3.73 22.23
CA LYS A 163 3.21 2.62 21.99
C LYS A 163 3.75 1.82 20.81
N LEU A 164 4.21 0.61 21.10
CA LEU A 164 4.60 -0.39 20.10
C LEU A 164 3.36 -1.16 19.61
N ALA A 165 3.31 -1.44 18.32
CA ALA A 165 2.40 -2.39 17.69
C ALA A 165 3.21 -3.26 16.73
N ILE A 166 3.09 -4.57 16.88
CA ILE A 166 3.70 -5.56 15.99
C ILE A 166 2.64 -5.94 14.96
N HIS A 167 2.90 -5.65 13.69
CA HIS A 167 2.00 -6.02 12.60
C HIS A 167 2.39 -7.41 12.09
N SER A 168 1.39 -8.28 11.95
CA SER A 168 1.57 -9.66 11.52
C SER A 168 0.43 -10.08 10.60
N ASP A 169 0.68 -11.10 9.79
CA ASP A 169 -0.34 -11.71 8.93
C ASP A 169 -0.14 -13.23 8.87
N ASN A 170 -1.22 -13.94 8.55
CA ASN A 170 -1.21 -15.39 8.38
C ASN A 170 -0.74 -15.71 6.97
N PHE A 171 0.58 -15.73 6.77
CA PHE A 171 1.16 -16.19 5.53
C PHE A 171 1.07 -17.72 5.45
N GLN A 172 0.27 -18.22 4.50
CA GLN A 172 0.22 -19.64 4.20
C GLN A 172 1.51 -20.03 3.45
N PRO A 173 2.12 -21.20 3.75
CA PRO A 173 3.15 -21.75 2.89
C PRO A 173 2.60 -21.91 1.47
N ALA A 174 3.45 -21.72 0.45
CA ALA A 174 3.08 -22.07 -0.92
C ALA A 174 2.58 -23.51 -0.94
N GLN A 175 1.31 -23.73 -1.30
CA GLN A 175 0.88 -25.05 -1.71
C GLN A 175 1.36 -25.23 -3.15
N ASP A 176 2.41 -26.03 -3.32
CA ASP A 176 2.86 -26.45 -4.64
C ASP A 176 1.71 -27.16 -5.37
N GLY A 177 1.14 -26.50 -6.38
CA GLY A 177 0.56 -27.12 -7.58
C GLY A 177 -0.52 -28.19 -7.40
N LEU A 178 -1.56 -27.96 -6.58
CA LEU A 178 -2.81 -28.73 -6.72
C LEU A 178 -3.81 -27.92 -7.54
N ASP A 179 -3.96 -28.32 -8.81
CA ASP A 179 -4.98 -27.87 -9.73
C ASP A 179 -6.36 -27.89 -9.05
N SER A 180 -7.12 -26.82 -9.29
CA SER A 180 -8.46 -26.56 -8.77
C SER A 180 -9.57 -27.45 -9.37
N SER A 181 -9.28 -28.72 -9.63
CA SER A 181 -10.24 -29.66 -10.25
C SER A 181 -10.65 -30.88 -9.43
N GLU A 182 -10.16 -31.08 -8.20
CA GLU A 182 -10.59 -32.20 -7.33
C GLU A 182 -11.30 -31.76 -6.04
N ALA A 183 -12.18 -30.76 -6.12
CA ALA A 183 -13.10 -30.42 -5.04
C ALA A 183 -14.53 -30.90 -5.33
N ILE A 184 -14.70 -32.13 -5.78
CA ILE A 184 -15.97 -32.85 -5.73
C ILE A 184 -15.70 -34.28 -5.27
N GLU A 185 -16.49 -34.72 -4.29
CA GLU A 185 -16.51 -36.04 -3.63
C GLU A 185 -15.63 -36.19 -2.37
N ASN A 186 -16.22 -35.91 -1.21
CA ASN A 186 -16.56 -36.98 -0.28
C ASN A 186 -17.36 -36.45 0.92
N ALA A 187 -18.69 -36.48 0.78
CA ALA A 187 -19.59 -36.56 1.90
C ALA A 187 -19.62 -38.03 2.37
N ASN A 188 -18.74 -38.39 3.31
CA ASN A 188 -18.96 -39.44 4.33
C ASN A 188 -17.72 -39.56 5.24
N GLY A 189 -17.97 -39.57 6.54
CA GLY A 189 -16.99 -39.30 7.58
C GLY A 189 -15.76 -40.22 7.66
N LEU A 190 -14.62 -39.57 7.85
CA LEU A 190 -13.53 -39.94 8.76
C LEU A 190 -12.63 -38.70 8.83
N GLN A 191 -12.67 -37.97 9.96
CA GLN A 191 -11.73 -36.90 10.22
C GLN A 191 -10.34 -37.53 10.36
N SER A 192 -9.44 -37.21 9.43
CA SER A 192 -8.01 -37.48 9.61
C SER A 192 -7.51 -36.67 10.81
N PRO A 193 -6.99 -37.31 11.87
CA PRO A 193 -6.31 -36.62 12.95
C PRO A 193 -4.87 -36.40 12.47
N ASN A 194 -4.60 -35.23 11.87
CA ASN A 194 -3.26 -34.59 11.75
C ASN A 194 -3.29 -33.44 10.72
N SER A 195 -4.10 -32.40 10.95
CA SER A 195 -3.88 -31.09 10.31
C SER A 195 -3.29 -30.11 11.34
N GLU A 196 -2.23 -30.52 12.02
CA GLU A 196 -1.42 -29.63 12.85
C GLU A 196 -0.30 -29.02 12.00
N SER A 197 -0.59 -27.85 11.43
CA SER A 197 0.35 -26.74 11.36
C SER A 197 -0.48 -25.47 11.12
N LEU A 198 -1.11 -24.96 12.18
CA LEU A 198 -1.40 -23.53 12.22
C LEU A 198 -0.05 -22.84 12.33
N ALA A 199 0.62 -22.62 11.19
CA ALA A 199 1.82 -21.82 11.14
C ALA A 199 1.50 -20.49 11.85
N SER A 200 2.27 -20.18 12.90
CA SER A 200 2.11 -18.93 13.63
C SER A 200 2.16 -17.75 12.66
N PRO A 201 1.35 -16.70 12.86
CA PRO A 201 1.38 -15.52 12.02
C PRO A 201 2.81 -14.96 11.99
N LEU A 202 3.30 -14.62 10.80
CA LEU A 202 4.61 -14.01 10.66
C LEU A 202 4.51 -12.53 10.97
N GLN A 203 5.47 -12.05 11.74
CA GLN A 203 5.67 -10.63 12.01
C GLN A 203 6.24 -9.96 10.76
N ILE A 204 5.62 -8.85 10.36
CA ILE A 204 5.92 -8.12 9.13
C ILE A 204 6.76 -6.89 9.44
N TYR A 205 6.28 -6.04 10.34
CA TYR A 205 6.95 -4.79 10.69
C TYR A 205 6.53 -4.30 12.08
N LEU A 206 7.30 -3.34 12.63
CA LEU A 206 7.03 -2.71 13.91
C LEU A 206 6.55 -1.28 13.69
N ALA A 207 5.44 -0.91 14.32
CA ALA A 207 4.94 0.45 14.35
C ALA A 207 5.08 1.04 15.77
N VAL A 208 5.62 2.25 15.85
CA VAL A 208 5.86 2.98 17.10
C VAL A 208 5.18 4.34 16.99
N LYS A 209 4.37 4.68 18.00
CA LYS A 209 3.71 5.99 18.13
C LYS A 209 4.03 6.59 19.49
N HIS A 210 4.14 7.91 19.58
CA HIS A 210 4.20 8.59 20.88
C HIS A 210 2.79 8.81 21.43
N LYS A 211 2.56 8.50 22.71
CA LYS A 211 1.23 8.63 23.36
C LYS A 211 0.71 10.07 23.32
N GLN A 212 1.60 11.04 23.41
CA GLN A 212 1.28 12.48 23.36
C GLN A 212 1.52 13.13 21.99
N LYS A 213 1.81 12.34 20.95
CA LYS A 213 2.11 12.85 19.59
C LYS A 213 3.34 13.77 19.53
N ASP A 214 4.34 13.50 20.37
CA ASP A 214 5.62 14.19 20.33
C ASP A 214 6.45 13.64 19.17
N HIS A 215 6.57 14.44 18.11
CA HIS A 215 7.31 14.05 16.92
C HIS A 215 8.82 14.03 17.17
N GLN A 216 9.34 14.93 18.02
CA GLN A 216 10.77 14.99 18.31
C GLN A 216 11.20 13.75 19.10
N ALA A 217 10.40 13.33 20.07
CA ALA A 217 10.66 12.11 20.83
C ALA A 217 10.75 10.86 19.93
N LEU A 218 9.95 10.78 18.86
CA LEU A 218 10.04 9.69 17.87
C LEU A 218 11.32 9.79 17.02
N GLN A 219 11.74 10.99 16.63
CA GLN A 219 13.00 11.19 15.92
C GLN A 219 14.21 10.81 16.78
N ASP A 220 14.21 11.24 18.05
CA ASP A 220 15.28 10.94 19.01
C ASP A 220 15.37 9.43 19.26
N PHE A 221 14.21 8.77 19.43
CA PHE A 221 14.14 7.31 19.54
C PHE A 221 14.68 6.62 18.27
N ALA A 222 14.35 7.11 17.07
CA ALA A 222 14.87 6.54 15.83
C ALA A 222 16.41 6.67 15.71
N GLN A 223 16.96 7.80 16.14
CA GLN A 223 18.40 8.02 16.18
C GLN A 223 19.07 7.08 17.21
N TRP A 224 18.47 6.95 18.40
CA TRP A 224 18.94 6.02 19.41
C TRP A 224 18.95 4.58 18.90
N LEU A 225 17.86 4.12 18.26
CA LEU A 225 17.76 2.74 17.77
C LEU A 225 18.83 2.45 16.70
N LYS A 226 19.08 3.39 15.79
CA LYS A 226 20.15 3.26 14.79
C LYS A 226 21.55 3.22 15.40
N ALA A 227 21.77 3.94 16.51
CA ALA A 227 23.04 3.91 17.23
C ALA A 227 23.22 2.61 18.03
N ASP A 228 22.14 2.10 18.64
CA ASP A 228 22.14 0.84 19.40
C ASP A 228 22.22 -0.39 18.49
N GLN A 229 21.64 -0.32 17.29
CA GLN A 229 21.64 -1.38 16.27
C GLN A 229 22.25 -0.86 14.95
N PRO A 230 23.59 -0.78 14.84
CA PRO A 230 24.26 -0.23 13.65
C PRO A 230 24.00 -1.02 12.36
N ASP A 231 23.74 -2.32 12.47
CA ASP A 231 23.41 -3.24 11.38
C ASP A 231 21.91 -3.26 11.03
N LEU A 232 21.08 -2.47 11.73
CA LEU A 232 19.64 -2.37 11.45
C LEU A 232 19.36 -2.08 9.98
N THR A 233 20.17 -1.22 9.35
CA THR A 233 19.96 -0.78 7.97
C THR A 233 20.24 -1.85 6.92
N ASP A 234 20.87 -2.96 7.29
CA ASP A 234 21.17 -4.04 6.36
C ASP A 234 19.89 -4.78 5.96
N ASP A 235 18.97 -4.96 6.90
CA ASP A 235 17.71 -5.69 6.68
C ASP A 235 16.47 -4.79 6.72
N PHE A 236 16.54 -3.66 7.44
CA PHE A 236 15.39 -2.80 7.72
C PHE A 236 15.61 -1.35 7.28
N TYR A 237 14.51 -0.64 7.07
CA TYR A 237 14.50 0.81 7.01
C TYR A 237 13.49 1.39 8.00
N ILE A 238 13.73 2.63 8.43
CA ILE A 238 12.82 3.36 9.31
C ILE A 238 12.10 4.44 8.50
N HIS A 239 10.77 4.39 8.51
CA HIS A 239 9.90 5.41 7.95
C HIS A 239 9.24 6.21 9.08
N ILE A 240 9.30 7.54 9.03
CA ILE A 240 8.65 8.41 10.02
C ILE A 240 7.73 9.39 9.30
N ASN A 241 6.45 9.39 9.67
CA ASN A 241 5.46 10.37 9.21
C ASN A 241 4.61 10.82 10.40
N ALA A 242 4.74 12.10 10.78
CA ALA A 242 4.07 12.69 11.94
C ALA A 242 4.23 11.83 13.23
N ASN A 243 3.14 11.32 13.79
CA ASN A 243 3.17 10.46 14.98
C ASN A 243 3.16 8.96 14.64
N ASN A 244 3.81 8.57 13.54
CA ASN A 244 3.92 7.19 13.12
C ASN A 244 5.36 6.92 12.68
N LEU A 245 6.04 6.06 13.41
CA LEU A 245 7.33 5.50 13.02
C LEU A 245 7.11 4.03 12.69
N ALA A 246 7.58 3.58 11.54
CA ALA A 246 7.55 2.18 11.14
C ALA A 246 8.97 1.68 10.87
N ILE A 247 9.30 0.50 11.39
CA ILE A 247 10.55 -0.22 11.14
C ILE A 247 10.17 -1.41 10.28
N LEU A 248 10.55 -1.39 9.01
CA LEU A 248 10.12 -2.35 8.01
C LEU A 248 11.32 -3.09 7.42
N PRO A 249 11.24 -4.42 7.23
CA PRO A 249 12.17 -5.14 6.37
C PRO A 249 12.19 -4.52 4.96
N HIS A 250 13.35 -4.51 4.28
CA HIS A 250 13.44 -3.97 2.91
C HIS A 250 12.50 -4.67 1.92
N THR A 251 12.17 -5.94 2.15
CA THR A 251 11.19 -6.68 1.33
C THR A 251 9.76 -6.14 1.45
N VAL A 252 9.42 -5.46 2.56
CA VAL A 252 8.10 -4.90 2.81
C VAL A 252 8.07 -3.48 2.25
N HIS A 253 7.87 -3.38 0.93
CA HIS A 253 7.82 -2.09 0.25
C HIS A 253 6.82 -2.11 -0.91
N LYS A 254 6.01 -1.04 -1.04
CA LYS A 254 4.97 -0.88 -2.07
C LYS A 254 5.52 -1.18 -3.48
N LYS A 255 6.71 -0.64 -3.77
CA LYS A 255 7.49 -0.89 -5.00
C LYS A 255 7.57 -2.37 -5.38
N HIS A 256 7.90 -3.27 -4.45
CA HIS A 256 8.13 -4.68 -4.79
C HIS A 256 6.83 -5.38 -5.18
N ALA A 257 5.74 -5.11 -4.46
CA ALA A 257 4.42 -5.63 -4.79
C ALA A 257 3.89 -5.06 -6.12
N VAL A 258 4.08 -3.76 -6.35
CA VAL A 258 3.68 -3.10 -7.61
C VAL A 258 4.48 -3.66 -8.78
N ALA A 259 5.81 -3.79 -8.66
CA ALA A 259 6.63 -4.43 -9.69
C ALA A 259 6.16 -5.86 -9.99
N PHE A 260 5.88 -6.65 -8.96
CA PHE A 260 5.38 -8.01 -9.14
C PHE A 260 4.03 -8.06 -9.89
N LEU A 261 3.10 -7.14 -9.60
CA LEU A 261 1.85 -7.03 -10.35
C LEU A 261 2.09 -6.66 -11.81
N LEU A 262 2.87 -5.61 -12.06
CA LEU A 262 3.18 -5.14 -13.42
C LEU A 262 3.84 -6.24 -14.27
N ASP A 263 4.76 -7.00 -13.68
CA ASP A 263 5.53 -8.01 -14.39
C ASP A 263 4.72 -9.29 -14.65
N SER A 264 3.85 -9.69 -13.70
CA SER A 264 3.29 -11.05 -13.66
C SER A 264 1.78 -11.14 -13.83
N TYR A 265 1.02 -10.06 -13.58
CA TYR A 265 -0.46 -10.12 -13.51
C TYR A 265 -1.18 -9.04 -14.32
N LEU A 266 -0.52 -7.92 -14.61
CA LEU A 266 -1.11 -6.83 -15.37
C LEU A 266 -0.68 -6.92 -16.85
N ASP A 267 -1.57 -6.52 -17.76
CA ASP A 267 -1.28 -6.48 -19.19
C ASP A 267 -0.37 -5.29 -19.49
N GLN A 268 0.89 -5.58 -19.82
CA GLN A 268 1.96 -4.61 -20.07
C GLN A 268 1.71 -3.71 -21.29
N SER A 269 0.73 -4.03 -22.15
CA SER A 269 0.34 -3.16 -23.26
C SER A 269 -0.54 -1.99 -22.84
N ARG A 270 -1.12 -2.04 -21.63
CA ARG A 270 -2.01 -1.00 -21.09
C ARG A 270 -1.18 0.08 -20.39
N PRO A 271 -1.43 1.37 -20.67
CA PRO A 271 -0.75 2.45 -19.99
C PRO A 271 -1.11 2.47 -18.50
N SER A 272 -0.15 2.90 -17.70
CA SER A 272 -0.21 2.96 -16.25
C SER A 272 0.10 4.36 -15.74
N PHE A 273 -0.64 4.80 -14.73
CA PHE A 273 -0.31 6.02 -14.01
C PHE A 273 -0.66 5.90 -12.54
N GLY A 274 -0.12 6.78 -11.70
CA GLY A 274 -0.42 6.71 -10.28
C GLY A 274 -0.28 8.00 -9.51
N PHE A 275 -0.77 7.97 -8.28
CA PHE A 275 -0.76 9.11 -7.37
C PHE A 275 -0.32 8.69 -5.96
N GLY A 276 0.49 9.53 -5.33
CA GLY A 276 0.91 9.40 -3.93
C GLY A 276 1.36 10.73 -3.36
N ASP A 277 1.20 10.94 -2.06
CA ASP A 277 1.56 12.16 -1.34
C ASP A 277 2.93 12.08 -0.67
N SER A 278 3.46 10.87 -0.49
CA SER A 278 4.61 10.61 0.36
C SER A 278 5.87 10.27 -0.43
N LEU A 279 7.05 10.58 0.13
CA LEU A 279 8.33 10.15 -0.46
C LEU A 279 8.45 8.62 -0.50
N ALA A 280 7.74 7.91 0.38
CA ALA A 280 7.66 6.45 0.38
C ALA A 280 6.86 5.88 -0.81
N ASP A 281 6.07 6.70 -1.50
CA ASP A 281 5.30 6.30 -2.68
C ASP A 281 6.14 6.41 -3.96
N LEU A 282 7.07 7.37 -4.00
CA LEU A 282 7.90 7.65 -5.17
C LEU A 282 8.54 6.39 -5.79
N PRO A 283 9.08 5.42 -5.03
CA PRO A 283 9.70 4.26 -5.64
C PRO A 283 8.72 3.33 -6.38
N PHE A 284 7.43 3.28 -6.03
CA PHE A 284 6.44 2.54 -6.83
C PHE A 284 5.88 3.40 -7.97
N LEU A 285 5.71 4.71 -7.74
CA LEU A 285 5.25 5.65 -8.76
C LEU A 285 6.21 5.72 -9.95
N GLN A 286 7.52 5.63 -9.70
CA GLN A 286 8.56 5.59 -10.73
C GLN A 286 8.59 4.30 -11.57
N LEU A 287 7.77 3.30 -11.24
CA LEU A 287 7.59 2.10 -12.08
C LEU A 287 6.53 2.32 -13.19
N LEU A 288 5.77 3.41 -13.13
CA LEU A 288 4.61 3.68 -13.99
C LEU A 288 4.99 4.63 -15.13
N ASP A 289 4.14 4.68 -16.17
CA ASP A 289 4.39 5.57 -17.33
C ASP A 289 4.27 7.05 -16.94
N TRP A 290 3.31 7.37 -16.06
CA TRP A 290 3.15 8.71 -15.48
C TRP A 290 2.83 8.62 -14.00
N TYR A 291 3.21 9.65 -13.24
CA TYR A 291 2.75 9.78 -11.87
C TYR A 291 2.55 11.24 -11.48
N GLY A 292 1.74 11.45 -10.45
CA GLY A 292 1.46 12.75 -9.87
C GLY A 292 1.40 12.70 -8.35
N THR A 293 1.37 13.89 -7.75
CA THR A 293 1.16 14.08 -6.31
C THR A 293 0.08 15.14 -6.13
N PRO A 294 -0.72 15.10 -5.04
CA PRO A 294 -1.47 16.28 -4.61
C PRO A 294 -0.56 17.51 -4.51
N ASN A 295 -1.12 18.71 -4.62
CA ASN A 295 -0.38 19.98 -4.47
C ASN A 295 -0.14 20.36 -2.99
N HIS A 296 -0.01 19.35 -2.15
CA HIS A 296 0.22 19.40 -0.71
C HIS A 296 0.74 18.02 -0.28
N GLY A 297 1.17 17.90 0.97
CA GLY A 297 1.80 16.67 1.45
C GLY A 297 3.30 16.63 1.17
N GLN A 298 3.94 15.57 1.65
CA GLN A 298 5.39 15.51 1.80
C GLN A 298 6.13 15.59 0.46
N LEU A 299 5.66 14.88 -0.56
CA LEU A 299 6.30 14.84 -1.87
C LEU A 299 6.19 16.20 -2.57
N HIS A 300 5.04 16.86 -2.48
CA HIS A 300 4.85 18.21 -3.03
C HIS A 300 5.75 19.24 -2.36
N GLU A 301 5.81 19.24 -1.02
CA GLU A 301 6.69 20.12 -0.26
C GLU A 301 8.14 19.91 -0.69
N LYS A 302 8.60 18.66 -0.82
CA LYS A 302 9.96 18.34 -1.24
C LYS A 302 10.29 18.79 -2.66
N ILE A 303 9.35 18.67 -3.59
CA ILE A 303 9.54 19.11 -4.98
C ILE A 303 9.52 20.64 -5.08
N SER A 304 8.73 21.32 -4.25
CA SER A 304 8.63 22.79 -4.26
C SER A 304 9.87 23.51 -3.72
N GLU A 305 10.80 22.76 -3.11
CA GLU A 305 12.12 23.23 -2.67
C GLU A 305 13.17 23.26 -3.80
N LEU A 306 12.88 22.68 -4.98
CA LEU A 306 13.78 22.62 -6.15
C LEU A 306 13.81 23.95 -6.93
#